data_AF-A0A3D0IIM2-F1
#
_entry.id   AF-A0A3D0IIM2-F1
#
_cell.length_a   1.000
_cell.length_b   1.000
_cell.length_c   1.000
_cell.angle_alpha   90.00
_cell.angle_beta   90.00
_cell.angle_gamma   90.00
#
_symmetry.space_group_name_H-M   'P 1'
#
loop_
_entity.id
_entity.type
_entity.pdbx_description
1 polymer ?
#
loop_
_entity_poly.entity_id
_entity_poly.type
_entity_poly.pdbx_seq_one_letter_code
_entity_poly.pdbx_strand_id
1 'polypeptide(L)'
;MSESNDYLLVKADVLPEVFVKVMEAKRLLNSGKAVSVNEAVKMVSLSRSAYYKYKDAVMPFYETSQGKIVTLIVAVENFPGILAGIIQCIAFAKGNILTINQNIPINGLADVSVSMETDRM
;
A
#
# COMPACT_ATOMS: atom_id res chain seq x y z
N MET A 1 21.99 18.23 23.83
CA MET A 1 21.59 18.64 22.47
C MET A 1 20.31 17.87 22.17
N SER A 2 19.21 18.57 21.93
CA SER A 2 17.97 17.95 21.48
C SER A 2 18.24 17.27 20.15
N GLU A 3 18.22 15.93 20.10
CA GLU A 3 18.21 15.20 18.83
C GLU A 3 16.91 15.56 18.11
N SER A 4 16.99 16.51 17.18
CA SER A 4 15.88 16.88 16.32
C SER A 4 15.64 15.71 15.36
N ASN A 5 14.57 14.96 15.61
CA ASN A 5 14.15 13.83 14.80
C ASN A 5 13.42 14.32 13.54
N ASP A 6 14.04 15.24 12.82
CA ASP A 6 13.46 15.92 11.67
C ASP A 6 13.51 14.99 10.45
N TYR A 7 12.38 14.87 9.75
CA TYR A 7 12.26 14.10 8.53
C TYR A 7 12.35 15.03 7.32
N LEU A 8 13.09 14.61 6.30
CA LEU A 8 13.26 15.35 5.05
C LEU A 8 12.63 14.57 3.89
N LEU A 9 11.84 15.26 3.07
CA LEU A 9 11.40 14.73 1.78
C LEU A 9 12.41 15.16 0.72
N VAL A 10 13.00 14.18 0.04
CA VAL A 10 14.10 14.39 -0.92
C VAL A 10 13.77 13.67 -2.21
N LYS A 11 14.04 14.29 -3.36
CA LYS A 11 13.87 13.64 -4.67
C LYS A 11 14.85 12.47 -4.80
N ALA A 12 14.42 11.38 -5.44
CA ALA A 12 15.23 10.17 -5.55
C ALA A 12 16.52 10.37 -6.37
N ASP A 13 16.51 11.28 -7.34
CA ASP A 13 17.65 11.58 -8.24
C ASP A 13 18.85 12.23 -7.52
N VAL A 14 18.61 12.93 -6.41
CA VAL A 14 19.68 13.54 -5.60
C VAL A 14 20.17 12.63 -4.48
N LEU A 15 19.52 11.48 -4.25
CA LEU A 15 19.95 10.55 -3.21
C LEU A 15 21.20 9.78 -3.64
N PRO A 16 22.17 9.58 -2.74
CA PRO A 16 23.22 8.60 -2.92
C PRO A 16 22.65 7.22 -3.25
N GLU A 17 23.27 6.54 -4.22
CA GLU A 17 22.83 5.22 -4.72
C GLU A 17 22.62 4.18 -3.60
N VAL A 18 23.42 4.28 -2.53
CA VAL A 18 23.30 3.41 -1.34
C VAL A 18 21.90 3.43 -0.73
N PHE A 19 21.21 4.58 -0.70
CA PHE A 19 19.87 4.68 -0.13
C PHE A 19 18.83 4.02 -1.04
N VAL A 20 18.97 4.21 -2.36
CA VAL A 20 18.12 3.55 -3.37
C VAL A 20 18.30 2.02 -3.30
N LYS A 21 19.52 1.54 -3.13
CA LYS A 21 19.81 0.10 -2.96
C LYS A 21 19.29 -0.46 -1.65
N VAL A 22 19.35 0.27 -0.54
CA VAL A 22 18.75 -0.13 0.74
C VAL A 22 17.24 -0.31 0.58
N MET A 23 16.60 0.64 -0.11
CA MET A 23 15.19 0.62 -0.45
C MET A 23 14.80 -0.59 -1.31
N GLU A 24 15.59 -0.90 -2.33
CA GLU A 24 15.33 -2.05 -3.18
C GLU A 24 15.56 -3.38 -2.46
N ALA A 25 16.60 -3.49 -1.62
CA ALA A 25 16.82 -4.67 -0.79
C ALA A 25 15.63 -4.95 0.13
N LYS A 26 15.06 -3.90 0.76
CA LYS A 26 13.82 -4.02 1.56
C LYS A 26 12.63 -4.50 0.72
N ARG A 27 12.48 -3.97 -0.50
CA ARG A 27 11.41 -4.39 -1.42
C ARG A 27 11.50 -5.87 -1.75
N LEU A 28 12.69 -6.39 -2.04
CA LEU A 28 12.92 -7.80 -2.33
C LEU A 28 12.58 -8.71 -1.14
N LEU A 29 12.92 -8.27 0.08
CA LEU A 29 12.56 -8.98 1.32
C LEU A 29 11.04 -8.99 1.54
N ASN A 30 10.39 -7.83 1.46
CA ASN A 30 8.95 -7.70 1.69
C ASN A 30 8.11 -8.46 0.66
N SER A 31 8.56 -8.52 -0.61
CA SER A 31 7.87 -9.25 -1.66
C SER A 31 8.19 -10.76 -1.66
N GLY A 32 9.02 -11.26 -0.73
CA GLY A 32 9.47 -12.65 -0.69
C GLY A 32 10.38 -13.08 -1.85
N LYS A 33 10.89 -12.13 -2.65
CA LYS A 33 11.84 -12.41 -3.75
C LYS A 33 13.25 -12.71 -3.25
N ALA A 34 13.55 -12.27 -2.03
CA ALA A 34 14.76 -12.63 -1.28
C ALA A 34 14.34 -13.32 0.02
N VAL A 35 14.95 -14.46 0.32
CA VAL A 35 14.66 -15.24 1.54
C VAL A 35 15.45 -14.69 2.74
N SER A 36 16.53 -13.95 2.51
CA SER A 36 17.34 -13.36 3.57
C SER A 36 17.95 -12.02 3.18
N VAL A 37 18.33 -11.21 4.19
CA VAL A 37 19.05 -9.94 3.99
C VAL A 37 20.29 -10.15 3.14
N ASN A 38 21.04 -11.23 3.39
CA ASN A 38 22.24 -11.54 2.64
C ASN A 38 21.99 -11.74 1.15
N GLU A 39 20.89 -12.39 0.80
CA GLU A 39 20.48 -12.60 -0.57
C GLU A 39 20.03 -11.28 -1.21
N ALA A 40 19.20 -10.51 -0.51
CA ALA A 40 18.69 -9.22 -0.98
C ALA A 40 19.82 -8.24 -1.29
N VAL A 41 20.78 -8.07 -0.38
CA VAL A 41 21.89 -7.12 -0.58
C VAL A 41 22.83 -7.57 -1.71
N LYS A 42 22.99 -8.88 -1.94
CA LYS A 42 23.75 -9.39 -3.08
C LYS A 42 23.05 -9.07 -4.41
N MET A 43 21.74 -9.27 -4.49
CA MET A 43 20.97 -8.99 -5.71
C MET A 43 21.04 -7.51 -6.13
N VAL A 44 21.14 -6.59 -5.16
CA VAL A 44 21.23 -5.14 -5.44
C VAL A 44 22.65 -4.58 -5.38
N SER A 45 23.67 -5.44 -5.27
CA SER A 45 25.08 -5.03 -5.15
C SER A 45 25.33 -4.00 -4.02
N LEU A 46 24.83 -4.32 -2.82
CA LEU A 46 24.98 -3.53 -1.59
C LEU A 46 25.75 -4.35 -0.55
N SER A 47 26.60 -3.71 0.25
CA SER A 47 27.24 -4.40 1.38
C SER A 47 26.25 -4.61 2.53
N ARG A 48 26.39 -5.71 3.28
CA ARG A 48 25.56 -5.94 4.48
C ARG A 48 25.70 -4.81 5.50
N SER A 49 26.92 -4.29 5.70
CA SER A 49 27.17 -3.19 6.64
C SER A 49 26.47 -1.90 6.21
N ALA A 50 26.45 -1.57 4.91
CA ALA A 50 25.70 -0.43 4.40
C ALA A 50 24.19 -0.62 4.60
N TYR A 51 23.67 -1.83 4.35
CA TYR A 51 22.27 -2.14 4.66
C TYR A 51 21.93 -1.89 6.13
N TYR A 52 22.69 -2.50 7.06
CA TYR A 52 22.42 -2.35 8.49
C TYR A 52 22.61 -0.92 9.01
N LYS A 53 23.51 -0.14 8.42
CA LYS A 53 23.71 1.26 8.78
C LYS A 53 22.49 2.14 8.45
N TYR A 54 21.78 1.84 7.37
CA TYR A 54 20.71 2.70 6.85
C TYR A 54 19.31 2.08 6.90
N LYS A 55 19.17 0.79 7.23
CA LYS A 55 17.89 0.08 7.17
C LYS A 55 16.79 0.72 8.03
N ASP A 56 17.12 1.42 9.09
CA ASP A 56 16.12 2.03 9.97
C ASP A 56 15.93 3.54 9.69
N ALA A 57 16.86 4.14 8.92
CA ALA A 57 16.84 5.57 8.58
C ALA A 57 16.27 5.85 7.17
N VAL A 58 16.36 4.89 6.25
CA VAL A 58 15.86 5.03 4.88
C VAL A 58 14.64 4.15 4.73
N MET A 59 13.48 4.78 4.61
CA MET A 59 12.19 4.10 4.48
C MET A 59 11.46 4.57 3.22
N PRO A 60 10.69 3.69 2.58
CA PRO A 60 9.77 4.13 1.54
C PRO A 60 8.79 5.10 2.16
N PHE A 61 8.71 6.30 1.61
CA PHE A 61 7.52 7.09 1.77
C PHE A 61 6.50 6.53 0.78
N TYR A 62 5.66 5.61 1.25
CA TYR A 62 4.47 5.25 0.50
C TYR A 62 3.55 6.45 0.60
N GLU A 63 3.42 7.22 -0.48
CA GLU A 63 2.26 8.08 -0.62
C GLU A 63 1.04 7.16 -0.52
N THR A 64 0.27 7.26 0.57
CA THR A 64 -1.08 6.68 0.67
C THR A 64 -2.04 7.28 -0.37
N SER A 65 -1.53 8.00 -1.37
CA SER A 65 -2.31 8.81 -2.29
C SER A 65 -1.68 8.92 -3.69
N GLN A 66 -1.09 7.84 -4.23
CA GLN A 66 -1.01 7.69 -5.70
C GLN A 66 -2.28 7.07 -6.31
N GLY A 67 -3.40 7.36 -5.66
CA GLY A 67 -4.69 7.36 -6.29
C GLY A 67 -5.72 8.05 -5.39
N LYS A 68 -6.71 8.70 -6.01
CA LYS A 68 -7.86 9.20 -5.24
C LYS A 68 -8.65 7.98 -4.77
N ILE A 69 -8.57 7.68 -3.47
CA ILE A 69 -9.45 6.67 -2.87
C ILE A 69 -10.82 7.31 -2.71
N VAL A 70 -11.83 6.68 -3.29
CA VAL A 70 -13.24 7.05 -3.11
C VAL A 70 -13.92 5.97 -2.29
N THR A 71 -14.59 6.36 -1.22
CA THR A 71 -15.43 5.48 -0.42
C THR A 71 -16.90 5.76 -0.71
N LEU A 72 -17.59 4.75 -1.23
CA LEU A 72 -19.05 4.78 -1.38
C LEU A 72 -19.68 4.10 -0.16
N ILE A 73 -20.70 4.74 0.42
CA ILE A 73 -21.52 4.16 1.48
C ILE A 73 -22.93 4.07 0.93
N VAL A 74 -23.46 2.86 0.86
CA VAL A 74 -24.80 2.58 0.31
C VAL A 74 -25.60 1.76 1.31
N ALA A 75 -26.85 2.14 1.55
CA ALA A 75 -27.81 1.32 2.26
C ALA A 75 -28.50 0.40 1.25
N VAL A 76 -28.52 -0.91 1.52
CA VAL A 76 -29.10 -1.90 0.61
C VAL A 76 -30.02 -2.84 1.35
N GLU A 77 -31.04 -3.34 0.66
CA GLU A 77 -31.86 -4.45 1.16
C GLU A 77 -31.02 -5.72 1.26
N ASN A 78 -31.12 -6.41 2.40
CA ASN A 78 -30.37 -7.62 2.67
C ASN A 78 -31.10 -8.84 2.12
N PHE A 79 -30.74 -9.25 0.90
CA PHE A 79 -31.20 -10.49 0.29
C PHE A 79 -30.02 -11.23 -0.38
N PRO A 80 -30.13 -12.56 -0.59
CA PRO A 80 -29.07 -13.34 -1.22
C PRO A 80 -28.65 -12.78 -2.57
N GLY A 81 -27.35 -12.48 -2.73
CA GLY A 81 -26.77 -12.01 -3.99
C GLY A 81 -26.62 -10.49 -4.13
N ILE A 82 -27.16 -9.67 -3.21
CA ILE A 82 -27.03 -8.20 -3.29
C ILE A 82 -25.55 -7.75 -3.37
N LEU A 83 -24.70 -8.26 -2.49
CA LEU A 83 -23.28 -7.88 -2.46
C LEU A 83 -22.53 -8.34 -3.72
N ALA A 84 -22.89 -9.51 -4.27
CA ALA A 84 -22.33 -9.99 -5.53
C ALA A 84 -22.71 -9.05 -6.70
N GLY A 85 -23.95 -8.58 -6.73
CA GLY A 85 -24.41 -7.58 -7.72
C GLY A 85 -23.62 -6.26 -7.61
N ILE A 86 -23.39 -5.76 -6.40
CA ILE A 86 -22.58 -4.54 -6.17
C ILE A 86 -21.16 -4.73 -6.69
N ILE A 87 -20.50 -5.84 -6.33
CA ILE A 87 -19.15 -6.17 -6.78
C ILE A 87 -19.10 -6.26 -8.31
N GLN A 88 -20.09 -6.89 -8.94
CA GLN A 88 -20.15 -7.05 -10.38
C GLN A 88 -20.33 -5.70 -11.10
N CYS A 89 -21.16 -4.80 -10.56
CA CYS A 89 -21.31 -3.44 -11.10
C CYS A 89 -20.00 -2.65 -11.04
N ILE A 90 -19.28 -2.71 -9.91
CA ILE A 90 -17.99 -2.03 -9.75
C ILE A 90 -16.94 -2.62 -10.70
N ALA A 91 -16.88 -3.94 -10.82
CA ALA A 91 -15.99 -4.62 -11.75
C ALA A 91 -16.29 -4.25 -13.22
N PHE A 92 -17.56 -4.13 -13.59
CA PHE A 92 -17.97 -3.68 -14.93
C PHE A 92 -17.51 -2.24 -15.22
N ALA A 93 -17.56 -1.37 -14.20
CA ALA A 93 -17.02 -0.02 -14.27
C ALA A 93 -15.48 0.04 -14.23
N LYS A 94 -14.80 -1.12 -14.19
CA LYS A 94 -13.34 -1.27 -14.04
C LYS A 94 -12.78 -0.63 -12.75
N GLY A 95 -13.61 -0.54 -11.71
CA GLY A 95 -13.18 -0.05 -10.40
C GLY A 95 -12.33 -1.10 -9.68
N ASN A 96 -11.20 -0.66 -9.09
CA ASN A 96 -10.36 -1.50 -8.26
C ASN A 96 -10.81 -1.39 -6.80
N ILE A 97 -11.48 -2.43 -6.29
CA ILE A 97 -11.94 -2.49 -4.90
C ILE A 97 -10.75 -2.74 -3.98
N LEU A 98 -10.55 -1.85 -3.02
CA LEU A 98 -9.55 -1.99 -1.96
C LEU A 98 -10.13 -2.68 -0.73
N THR A 99 -11.32 -2.24 -0.31
CA THR A 99 -12.03 -2.80 0.85
C THR A 99 -13.54 -2.82 0.65
N ILE A 100 -14.20 -3.81 1.24
CA ILE A 100 -15.66 -3.91 1.35
C ILE A 100 -15.97 -4.23 2.80
N ASN A 101 -16.88 -3.47 3.40
CA ASN A 101 -17.42 -3.76 4.72
C ASN A 101 -18.95 -3.64 4.69
N GLN A 102 -19.65 -4.73 4.99
CA GLN A 102 -21.09 -4.73 5.18
C GLN A 102 -21.39 -4.87 6.68
N ASN A 103 -22.17 -3.93 7.21
CA ASN A 103 -22.66 -4.01 8.58
C ASN A 103 -23.76 -5.07 8.73
N ILE A 104 -23.98 -5.50 9.97
CA ILE A 104 -25.10 -6.40 10.29
C ILE A 104 -26.42 -5.71 9.89
N PRO A 105 -27.29 -6.37 9.10
CA PRO A 105 -28.55 -5.78 8.68
C PRO A 105 -29.45 -5.43 9.86
N ILE A 106 -30.07 -4.25 9.82
CA ILE A 106 -31.09 -3.78 10.77
C ILE A 106 -32.38 -3.53 9.98
N ASN A 107 -33.49 -4.15 10.39
CA ASN A 107 -34.78 -4.08 9.70
C ASN A 107 -34.70 -4.43 8.20
N GLY A 108 -33.85 -5.40 7.85
CA GLY A 108 -33.67 -5.83 6.47
C GLY A 108 -32.80 -4.92 5.60
N LEU A 109 -32.22 -3.86 6.15
CA LEU A 109 -31.28 -2.97 5.47
C LEU A 109 -29.87 -3.11 6.05
N ALA A 110 -28.85 -3.09 5.20
CA ALA A 110 -27.46 -3.09 5.60
C ALA A 110 -26.71 -1.94 4.94
N ASP A 111 -25.86 -1.25 5.71
CA ASP A 111 -24.89 -0.33 5.15
C ASP A 111 -23.70 -1.11 4.60
N VAL A 112 -23.33 -0.82 3.36
CA VAL A 112 -22.15 -1.35 2.69
C VAL A 112 -21.23 -0.18 2.37
N SER A 113 -20.02 -0.21 2.94
CA SER A 113 -18.93 0.70 2.62
C SER A 113 -17.96 0.03 1.67
N VAL A 114 -17.72 0.63 0.51
CA VAL A 114 -16.76 0.15 -0.49
C VAL A 114 -15.74 1.24 -0.77
N SER A 115 -14.47 0.96 -0.50
CA SER A 115 -13.37 1.86 -0.87
C SER A 115 -12.70 1.37 -2.14
N MET A 116 -12.51 2.29 -3.08
CA MET A 116 -11.99 2.00 -4.41
C MET A 116 -10.91 3.00 -4.79
N GLU A 117 -9.93 2.54 -5.55
CA GLU A 117 -8.92 3.41 -6.14
C GLU A 117 -9.40 3.91 -7.51
N THR A 118 -9.38 5.23 -7.74
CA THR A 118 -9.80 5.82 -9.02
C THR A 118 -8.64 6.24 -9.93
N ASP A 119 -7.41 5.83 -9.63
CA ASP A 119 -6.25 6.20 -10.44
C ASP A 119 -5.92 5.12 -11.46
N ARG A 120 -6.61 5.25 -12.59
CA ARG A 120 -6.39 4.72 -13.96
C ARG A 120 -7.65 4.96 -14.81
N MET A 121 -8.24 6.15 -14.66
CA MET A 121 -9.13 6.76 -15.66
C MET A 121 -8.34 7.79 -16.44
#